data_AF-A0AAQ4S001-F1
#
_entry.id   AF-A0AAQ4S001-F1
#
_cell.length_a   1.000
_cell.length_b   1.000
_cell.length_c   1.000
_cell.angle_alpha   90.00
_cell.angle_beta   90.00
_cell.angle_gamma   90.00
#
_symmetry.space_group_name_H-M   'P 1'
#
loop_
_entity.id
_entity.type
_entity.pdbx_description
1 polymer ?
#
loop_
_entity_poly.entity_id
_entity_poly.type
_entity_poly.pdbx_seq_one_letter_code
_entity_poly.pdbx_strand_id
1 'polypeptide(L)'
;MVDNCCAPGCTKKRGKNKGTSFYRVPKNAERRAKWISAIKRARSKQNKTERWDPPAVGFCLCTDHFISGRKSDNPLSPDFVPSIFNYVPSPEKRKKKIETGSFQQTTESKATEDRADKAICESHPTETCGKHVQSLEQECQALRTEKMLLKQKNNRTTLNEMSLHNDDKRVILSLVYQLIQFS
;
A
#
# COMPACT_ATOMS: atom_id res chain seq x y z
N MET A 1 23.75 -15.34 5.11
CA MET A 1 22.60 -14.58 5.65
C MET A 1 21.91 -13.89 4.48
N VAL A 2 20.57 -13.89 4.39
CA VAL A 2 19.88 -13.25 3.25
C VAL A 2 19.97 -11.73 3.37
N ASP A 3 20.65 -11.10 2.41
CA ASP A 3 20.89 -9.66 2.35
C ASP A 3 19.84 -8.90 1.53
N ASN A 4 18.81 -9.59 1.03
CA ASN A 4 17.78 -9.02 0.17
C ASN A 4 16.53 -8.63 0.98
N CYS A 5 15.87 -7.56 0.56
CA CYS A 5 14.55 -7.21 1.08
C CYS A 5 13.54 -8.31 0.75
N CYS A 6 12.73 -8.73 1.73
CA CYS A 6 11.71 -9.75 1.54
C CYS A 6 10.38 -9.23 0.97
N ALA A 7 10.24 -7.90 0.83
CA ALA A 7 9.05 -7.29 0.28
C ALA A 7 8.85 -7.68 -1.20
N PRO A 8 7.62 -8.04 -1.59
CA PRO A 8 7.30 -8.42 -2.95
C PRO A 8 7.58 -7.26 -3.93
N GLY A 9 8.32 -7.54 -5.00
CA GLY A 9 8.76 -6.55 -5.99
C GLY A 9 9.94 -5.67 -5.57
N CYS A 10 10.40 -5.74 -4.31
CA CYS A 10 11.56 -4.96 -3.87
C CYS A 10 12.86 -5.65 -4.28
N THR A 11 13.73 -4.92 -4.98
CA THR A 11 15.04 -5.42 -5.44
C THR A 11 16.21 -4.89 -4.61
N LYS A 12 15.92 -4.19 -3.50
CA LYS A 12 16.94 -3.66 -2.60
C LYS A 12 17.64 -4.78 -1.85
N LYS A 13 18.95 -4.61 -1.73
CA LYS A 13 19.85 -5.53 -1.05
C LYS A 13 20.93 -4.78 -0.28
N ARG A 14 21.33 -5.35 0.85
CA ARG A 14 22.37 -4.85 1.74
C ARG A 14 23.70 -4.76 0.99
N GLY A 15 24.48 -3.72 1.27
CA GLY A 15 25.75 -3.45 0.58
C GLY A 15 25.63 -2.74 -0.77
N LYS A 16 24.62 -3.05 -1.61
CA LYS A 16 24.45 -2.36 -2.90
C LYS A 16 23.70 -1.02 -2.81
N ASN A 17 22.85 -0.85 -1.80
CA ASN A 17 22.05 0.37 -1.61
C ASN A 17 22.61 1.15 -0.43
N LYS A 18 23.43 2.18 -0.70
CA LYS A 18 23.94 3.09 0.34
C LYS A 18 22.77 3.90 0.92
N GLY A 19 22.77 4.14 2.24
CA GLY A 19 21.72 4.92 2.93
C GLY A 19 20.41 4.18 3.24
N THR A 20 20.29 2.89 2.90
CA THR A 20 19.09 2.09 3.23
C THR A 20 19.41 1.13 4.39
N SER A 21 18.70 1.27 5.51
CA SER A 21 18.81 0.29 6.61
C SER A 21 17.90 -0.92 6.37
N PHE A 22 18.31 -2.08 6.86
CA PHE A 22 17.55 -3.32 6.74
C PHE A 22 17.13 -3.82 8.12
N TYR A 23 15.83 -3.81 8.38
CA TYR A 23 15.25 -4.25 9.64
C TYR A 23 14.83 -5.71 9.56
N ARG A 24 15.24 -6.52 10.53
CA ARG A 24 14.80 -7.91 10.61
C ARG A 24 13.33 -7.99 11.03
N VAL A 25 12.65 -9.03 10.56
CA VAL A 25 11.30 -9.34 11.06
C VAL A 25 11.38 -9.56 12.58
N PRO A 26 10.52 -8.91 13.39
CA PRO A 26 10.51 -9.05 14.84
C PRO A 26 10.37 -10.51 15.31
N LYS A 27 10.93 -10.79 16.48
CA LYS A 27 10.76 -12.07 17.19
C LYS A 27 9.42 -12.14 17.94
N ASN A 28 8.95 -11.00 18.46
CA ASN A 28 7.69 -10.91 19.21
C ASN A 28 6.51 -11.39 18.36
N ALA A 29 5.75 -12.36 18.85
CA ALA A 29 4.72 -13.07 18.10
C ALA A 29 3.66 -12.14 17.49
N GLU A 30 3.13 -11.19 18.26
CA GLU A 30 2.09 -10.26 17.80
C GLU A 30 2.59 -9.33 16.68
N ARG A 31 3.74 -8.69 16.90
CA ARG A 31 4.33 -7.77 15.92
C ARG A 31 4.78 -8.53 14.67
N ARG A 32 5.32 -9.74 14.85
CA ARG A 32 5.67 -10.65 13.76
C ARG A 32 4.42 -10.96 12.92
N ALA A 33 3.33 -11.39 13.55
CA ALA A 33 2.08 -11.69 12.84
C ALA A 33 1.59 -10.48 12.03
N LYS A 34 1.61 -9.27 12.60
CA LYS A 34 1.24 -8.04 11.87
C LYS A 34 2.12 -7.78 10.65
N TRP A 35 3.45 -7.93 10.78
CA TRP A 35 4.40 -7.77 9.67
C TRP A 35 4.18 -8.83 8.58
N ILE A 36 4.03 -10.09 8.97
CA ILE A 36 3.78 -11.20 8.06
C ILE A 36 2.47 -10.98 7.29
N SER A 37 1.40 -10.59 7.97
CA SER A 37 0.11 -10.28 7.34
C SER A 37 0.22 -9.12 6.35
N ALA A 38 0.99 -8.08 6.66
CA ALA A 38 1.23 -6.99 5.73
C ALA A 38 1.96 -7.45 4.44
N ILE A 39 2.99 -8.27 4.58
CA ILE A 39 3.74 -8.82 3.44
C ILE A 39 2.90 -9.80 2.63
N LYS A 40 2.09 -10.66 3.29
CA LYS A 40 1.16 -11.59 2.62
C LYS A 40 0.13 -10.84 1.78
N ARG A 41 -0.48 -9.78 2.33
CA ARG A 41 -1.38 -8.90 1.57
C ARG A 41 -0.71 -8.32 0.34
N ALA A 42 0.55 -7.88 0.46
CA ALA A 42 1.30 -7.35 -0.66
C ALA A 42 1.66 -8.42 -1.72
N ARG A 43 1.97 -9.66 -1.31
CA ARG A 43 2.24 -10.78 -2.22
C ARG A 43 1.01 -11.22 -3.00
N SER A 44 -0.15 -11.26 -2.33
CA SER A 44 -1.42 -11.58 -2.98
C SER A 44 -1.75 -10.60 -4.11
N LYS A 45 -1.48 -9.31 -3.92
CA LYS A 45 -1.64 -8.29 -4.98
C LYS A 45 -0.75 -8.53 -6.21
N GLN A 46 0.38 -9.21 -6.05
CA GLN A 46 1.29 -9.54 -7.14
C GLN A 46 1.01 -10.93 -7.74
N ASN A 47 -0.20 -11.48 -7.52
CA ASN A 47 -0.61 -12.82 -7.98
C ASN A 47 0.30 -13.96 -7.51
N LYS A 48 1.03 -13.77 -6.39
CA LYS A 48 1.84 -14.82 -5.80
C LYS A 48 1.03 -15.58 -4.76
N THR A 49 0.43 -16.69 -5.18
CA THR A 49 -0.47 -17.55 -4.39
C THR A 49 0.24 -18.55 -3.49
N GLU A 50 1.56 -18.69 -3.62
CA GLU A 50 2.37 -19.59 -2.77
C GLU A 50 2.22 -19.27 -1.27
N ARG A 51 1.99 -20.32 -0.47
CA ARG A 51 2.00 -20.25 1.00
C ARG A 51 3.36 -19.73 1.46
N TRP A 52 3.36 -18.48 1.93
CA TRP A 52 4.58 -17.84 2.43
C TRP A 52 4.56 -17.75 3.94
N ASP A 53 5.35 -18.60 4.59
CA ASP A 53 5.65 -18.50 6.00
C ASP A 53 7.18 -18.49 6.21
N PRO A 54 7.79 -17.31 6.35
CA PRO A 54 9.23 -17.21 6.47
C PRO A 54 9.70 -17.71 7.84
N PRO A 55 10.82 -18.45 7.93
CA PRO A 55 11.49 -18.65 9.20
C PRO A 55 11.91 -17.31 9.84
N ALA A 56 12.16 -17.30 11.16
CA ALA A 56 12.54 -16.08 11.86
C ALA A 56 13.90 -15.50 11.40
N VAL A 57 14.75 -16.35 10.82
CA VAL A 57 16.11 -16.02 10.44
C VAL A 57 16.16 -15.66 8.95
N GLY A 58 16.83 -14.55 8.64
CA GLY A 58 17.16 -14.15 7.27
C GLY A 58 16.18 -13.17 6.61
N PHE A 59 14.96 -13.00 7.09
CA PHE A 59 14.01 -12.08 6.46
C PHE A 59 14.20 -10.65 6.99
N CYS A 60 14.40 -9.71 6.07
CA CYS A 60 14.53 -8.30 6.39
C CYS A 60 13.75 -7.42 5.42
N LEU A 61 13.34 -6.24 5.90
CA LEU A 61 12.70 -5.19 5.13
C LEU A 61 13.59 -3.96 5.12
N CYS A 62 13.67 -3.28 3.98
CA CYS A 62 14.34 -1.98 3.91
C CYS A 62 13.50 -0.86 4.52
N THR A 63 14.16 0.26 4.83
CA THR A 63 13.57 1.51 5.34
C THR A 63 12.37 2.02 4.55
N ASP A 64 12.38 1.87 3.23
CA ASP A 64 11.31 2.34 2.32
C ASP A 64 9.93 1.74 2.59
N HIS A 65 9.83 0.65 3.36
CA HIS A 65 8.55 0.02 3.69
C HIS A 65 7.86 0.65 4.90
N PHE A 66 8.51 1.65 5.51
CA PHE A 66 8.02 2.44 6.64
C PHE A 66 7.81 3.89 6.17
N ILE A 67 6.80 4.56 6.72
CA ILE A 67 6.36 5.90 6.34
C ILE A 67 7.44 6.92 6.68
N SER A 68 8.01 6.87 7.89
CA SER A 68 9.14 7.73 8.28
C SER A 68 10.49 7.25 7.74
N GLY A 69 10.53 6.17 6.97
CA GLY A 69 11.77 5.50 6.60
C GLY A 69 12.45 4.79 7.76
N ARG A 70 11.82 4.67 8.93
CA ARG A 70 12.37 3.95 10.09
C ARG A 70 11.27 3.13 10.77
N LYS A 71 11.63 1.97 11.31
CA LYS A 71 10.70 1.20 12.13
C LYS A 71 10.48 1.93 13.46
N SER A 72 9.23 2.01 13.92
CA SER A 72 8.90 2.47 15.27
C SER A 72 8.56 1.29 16.15
N ASP A 73 8.95 1.34 17.42
CA ASP A 73 8.60 0.33 18.43
C ASP A 73 7.31 0.67 19.19
N ASN A 74 6.78 1.89 19.01
CA ASN A 74 5.51 2.31 19.58
C ASN A 74 4.34 1.68 18.79
N PRO A 75 3.45 0.88 19.42
CA PRO A 75 2.30 0.25 18.74
C PRO A 75 1.28 1.23 18.15
N LEU A 76 1.26 2.48 18.64
CA LEU A 76 0.39 3.55 18.13
C LEU A 76 0.99 4.27 16.93
N SER A 77 2.27 4.05 16.64
CA SER A 77 2.93 4.66 15.50
C SER A 77 2.53 3.96 14.20
N PRO A 78 2.28 4.71 13.11
CA PRO A 78 2.00 4.11 11.81
C PRO A 78 3.20 3.34 11.24
N ASP A 79 4.41 3.56 11.78
CA ASP A 79 5.64 2.84 11.44
C ASP A 79 5.87 1.56 12.26
N PHE A 80 4.92 1.18 13.11
CA PHE A 80 4.99 -0.07 13.88
C PHE A 80 4.95 -1.31 12.97
N VAL A 81 4.23 -1.20 11.85
CA VAL A 81 4.04 -2.25 10.85
C VAL A 81 4.40 -1.68 9.47
N PRO A 82 5.14 -2.41 8.64
CA PRO A 82 5.40 -1.98 7.27
C PRO A 82 4.08 -1.88 6.50
N SER A 83 3.88 -0.77 5.78
CA SER A 83 2.63 -0.46 5.09
C SER A 83 2.81 -0.18 3.61
N ILE A 84 4.03 0.19 3.18
CA ILE A 84 4.34 0.59 1.80
C ILE A 84 4.90 -0.62 1.04
N PHE A 85 4.18 -1.15 0.04
CA PHE A 85 4.63 -2.32 -0.75
C PHE A 85 4.47 -2.17 -2.27
N ASN A 86 4.03 -1.01 -2.76
CA ASN A 86 3.82 -0.77 -4.19
C ASN A 86 5.16 -0.50 -4.90
N TYR A 87 6.05 -1.49 -4.96
CA TYR A 87 7.28 -1.40 -5.74
C TYR A 87 7.04 -1.94 -7.15
N VAL A 88 6.20 -1.24 -7.91
CA VAL A 88 6.30 -1.32 -9.38
C VAL A 88 7.44 -0.39 -9.77
N PRO A 89 8.52 -0.87 -10.41
CA PRO A 89 9.46 0.05 -11.01
C PRO A 89 8.69 0.86 -12.04
N SER A 90 8.61 2.19 -11.83
CA SER A 90 8.14 3.14 -12.84
C SER A 90 8.75 2.75 -14.20
N PRO A 91 8.00 2.85 -15.31
CA PRO A 91 8.53 2.60 -16.65
C PRO A 91 9.89 3.29 -16.88
N GLU A 92 10.09 4.47 -16.30
CA GLU A 92 11.34 5.24 -16.34
C GLU A 92 12.51 4.55 -15.63
N LYS A 93 12.27 3.93 -14.47
CA LYS A 93 13.29 3.14 -13.75
C LYS A 93 13.64 1.85 -14.50
N ARG A 94 12.69 1.30 -15.27
CA ARG A 94 12.91 0.12 -16.12
C ARG A 94 13.73 0.48 -17.35
N LYS A 95 13.43 1.61 -18.01
CA LYS A 95 14.21 2.17 -19.12
C LYS A 95 15.65 2.47 -18.70
N LYS A 96 15.84 3.21 -17.60
CA LYS A 96 17.19 3.48 -17.05
C LYS A 96 17.96 2.19 -16.74
N LYS A 97 17.33 1.16 -16.18
CA LYS A 97 18.03 -0.09 -15.85
C LYS A 97 18.42 -0.91 -17.09
N ILE A 98 17.67 -0.81 -18.19
CA ILE A 98 18.00 -1.45 -19.47
C ILE A 98 19.12 -0.67 -20.16
N GLU A 99 19.05 0.66 -20.18
CA GLU A 99 20.09 1.53 -20.77
C GLU A 99 21.42 1.48 -20.00
N THR A 100 21.38 1.40 -18.67
CA THR A 100 22.60 1.42 -17.82
C THR A 100 23.21 0.02 -17.63
N GLY A 101 22.72 -1.01 -18.33
CA GLY A 101 23.16 -2.40 -18.17
C GLY A 101 24.44 -2.76 -18.93
N SER A 102 24.93 -1.92 -19.83
CA SER A 102 26.08 -2.23 -20.71
C SER A 102 27.40 -1.57 -20.31
N PHE A 103 27.43 -0.70 -19.30
CA PHE A 103 28.65 0.01 -18.91
C PHE A 103 28.89 -0.14 -17.40
N GLN A 104 29.54 -1.23 -17.01
CA GLN A 104 30.26 -1.25 -15.74
C GLN A 104 31.72 -0.89 -15.99
N GLN A 105 32.21 0.08 -15.21
CA GLN A 105 33.51 0.12 -14.53
C GLN A 105 34.36 1.37 -14.81
N THR A 106 34.95 1.89 -13.72
CA THR A 106 35.85 3.05 -13.57
C THR A 106 35.12 4.41 -13.48
N THR A 107 35.30 5.28 -12.49
CA THR A 107 36.27 5.44 -11.40
C THR A 107 35.62 6.12 -10.18
N GLU A 108 36.14 5.81 -8.99
CA GLU A 108 35.98 6.63 -7.79
C GLU A 108 36.77 7.93 -7.96
N SER A 109 36.16 9.08 -7.64
CA SER A 109 36.76 10.22 -6.91
C SER A 109 36.01 11.52 -7.21
N LYS A 110 35.40 12.09 -6.16
CA LYS A 110 35.36 13.51 -5.79
C LYS A 110 34.22 13.71 -4.79
N ALA A 111 34.56 13.48 -3.53
CA ALA A 111 34.02 14.28 -2.44
C ALA A 111 34.59 15.71 -2.56
N THR A 112 33.97 16.61 -1.80
CA THR A 112 34.36 17.99 -1.45
C THR A 112 33.97 19.09 -2.44
N GLU A 113 32.86 19.75 -2.12
CA GLU A 113 32.62 21.21 -2.12
C GLU A 113 31.12 21.41 -1.80
N ASP A 114 30.66 22.38 -1.05
CA ASP A 114 31.16 22.96 0.17
C ASP A 114 29.95 23.55 0.91
N ARG A 115 30.21 23.97 2.13
CA ARG A 115 29.31 24.53 3.15
C ARG A 115 28.84 25.96 2.79
N ALA A 116 27.54 26.15 2.53
CA ALA A 116 26.79 27.43 2.51
C ALA A 116 25.31 27.05 2.23
N ASP A 117 24.24 27.44 2.91
CA ASP A 117 23.93 28.64 3.67
C ASP A 117 22.88 28.34 4.75
N LYS A 118 23.05 28.95 5.92
CA LYS A 118 22.00 29.13 6.92
C LYS A 118 21.67 30.63 6.95
N ALA A 119 20.40 30.92 6.63
CA ALA A 119 19.58 32.07 7.03
C ALA A 119 19.29 33.18 5.98
N ILE A 120 18.01 33.61 6.00
CA ILE A 120 17.39 34.89 5.53
C ILE A 120 17.00 34.91 4.04
N CYS A 121 15.78 35.29 3.58
CA CYS A 121 14.49 35.64 4.20
C CYS A 121 13.37 35.64 3.12
N GLU A 122 12.14 35.74 3.62
CA GLU A 122 10.90 36.23 2.99
C GLU A 122 11.02 37.07 1.70
N SER A 123 10.37 36.59 0.63
CA SER A 123 9.44 37.37 -0.22
C SER A 123 8.72 36.45 -1.23
N HIS A 124 7.39 36.35 -1.12
CA HIS A 124 6.46 35.51 -1.89
C HIS A 124 6.17 36.04 -3.34
N PRO A 125 5.50 35.26 -4.24
CA PRO A 125 4.05 35.01 -4.15
C PRO A 125 3.74 33.49 -4.06
N THR A 126 3.37 32.89 -2.92
CA THR A 126 1.98 32.75 -2.36
C THR A 126 0.83 32.39 -3.32
N GLU A 127 1.06 32.06 -4.59
CA GLU A 127 -0.09 31.75 -5.48
C GLU A 127 -0.20 30.31 -5.99
N THR A 128 0.85 29.49 -5.92
CA THR A 128 0.82 28.12 -6.46
C THR A 128 0.65 27.04 -5.40
N CYS A 129 0.98 27.32 -4.14
CA CYS A 129 0.84 26.35 -3.04
C CYS A 129 -0.61 26.29 -2.51
N GLY A 130 -1.29 27.44 -2.38
CA GLY A 130 -2.67 27.50 -1.89
C GLY A 130 -3.68 26.86 -2.84
N LYS A 131 -3.55 27.13 -4.15
CA LYS A 131 -4.44 26.57 -5.19
C LYS A 131 -4.33 25.04 -5.27
N HIS A 132 -3.12 24.49 -5.10
CA HIS A 132 -2.90 23.04 -5.09
C HIS A 132 -3.48 22.36 -3.84
N VAL A 133 -3.29 22.95 -2.66
CA VAL A 133 -3.88 22.41 -1.41
C VAL A 133 -5.40 22.50 -1.45
N GLN A 134 -5.96 23.61 -1.93
CA GLN A 134 -7.41 23.79 -2.04
C GLN A 134 -8.04 22.84 -3.08
N SER A 135 -7.35 22.58 -4.19
CA SER A 135 -7.77 21.59 -5.19
C SER A 135 -7.77 20.17 -4.61
N LEU A 136 -6.74 19.81 -3.84
CA LEU A 136 -6.66 18.51 -3.19
C LEU A 136 -7.72 18.33 -2.10
N GLU A 137 -8.06 19.40 -1.37
CA GLU A 137 -9.15 19.38 -0.39
C GLU A 137 -10.52 19.21 -1.04
N GLN A 138 -10.76 19.89 -2.16
CA GLN A 138 -12.00 19.74 -2.94
C GLN A 138 -12.14 18.32 -3.49
N GLU A 139 -11.08 17.74 -4.03
CA GLU A 139 -11.06 16.35 -4.50
C GLU A 139 -11.32 15.36 -3.34
N CYS A 140 -10.68 15.59 -2.19
CA CYS A 140 -10.91 14.79 -0.99
C CYS A 140 -12.36 14.90 -0.49
N GLN A 141 -13.01 16.06 -0.61
CA GLN A 141 -14.41 16.24 -0.23
C GLN A 141 -15.35 15.55 -1.23
N ALA A 142 -15.10 15.68 -2.54
CA ALA A 142 -15.88 15.02 -3.59
C ALA A 142 -15.84 13.48 -3.46
N LEU A 143 -14.67 12.91 -3.19
CA LEU A 143 -14.54 11.46 -2.97
C LEU A 143 -15.29 10.99 -1.71
N ARG A 144 -15.37 11.82 -0.66
CA ARG A 144 -16.14 11.50 0.56
C ARG A 144 -17.64 11.49 0.28
N THR A 145 -18.15 12.43 -0.50
CA THR A 145 -19.59 12.49 -0.86
C THR A 145 -19.96 11.35 -1.80
N GLU A 146 -19.13 11.05 -2.80
CA GLU A 146 -19.35 9.91 -3.70
C GLU A 146 -19.39 8.58 -2.92
N LYS A 147 -18.46 8.40 -1.97
CA LYS A 147 -18.46 7.21 -1.09
C LYS A 147 -19.72 7.11 -0.23
N MET A 148 -20.24 8.24 0.26
CA MET A 148 -21.50 8.28 1.01
C MET A 148 -22.69 7.87 0.11
N LEU A 149 -22.77 8.41 -1.11
CA LEU A 149 -23.83 8.11 -2.07
C LEU A 149 -23.78 6.65 -2.53
N LEU A 150 -22.60 6.11 -2.82
CA LEU A 150 -22.43 4.70 -3.17
C LEU A 150 -22.86 3.78 -2.03
N LYS A 151 -22.55 4.15 -0.77
CA LYS A 151 -23.01 3.40 0.40
C LYS A 151 -24.54 3.41 0.52
N GLN A 152 -25.18 4.54 0.23
CA GLN A 152 -26.65 4.65 0.23
C GLN A 152 -27.27 3.84 -0.91
N LYS A 153 -26.70 3.90 -2.12
CA LYS A 153 -27.15 3.11 -3.27
C LYS A 153 -27.05 1.61 -2.99
N ASN A 154 -25.94 1.16 -2.42
CA ASN A 154 -25.75 -0.24 -2.04
C ASN A 154 -26.78 -0.69 -0.99
N ASN A 155 -27.06 0.15 0.01
CA ASN A 155 -28.10 -0.16 0.98
C ASN A 155 -29.50 -0.21 0.35
N ARG A 156 -29.78 0.66 -0.63
CA ARG A 156 -31.07 0.66 -1.36
C ARG A 156 -31.20 -0.57 -2.26
N THR A 157 -30.14 -0.98 -2.94
CA THR A 157 -30.15 -2.20 -3.76
C THR A 157 -30.35 -3.42 -2.88
N THR A 158 -29.69 -3.50 -1.72
CA THR A 158 -29.92 -4.62 -0.78
C THR A 158 -31.36 -4.66 -0.26
N LEU A 159 -31.98 -3.51 0.02
CA LEU A 159 -33.39 -3.46 0.44
C LEU A 159 -34.34 -3.90 -0.69
N ASN A 160 -34.07 -3.48 -1.93
CA ASN A 160 -34.89 -3.87 -3.07
C ASN A 160 -34.76 -5.37 -3.39
N GLU A 161 -33.56 -5.94 -3.30
CA GLU A 161 -33.32 -7.38 -3.48
C GLU A 161 -34.07 -8.21 -2.41
N MET A 162 -34.06 -7.76 -1.15
CA MET A 162 -34.83 -8.39 -0.08
C MET A 162 -36.34 -8.31 -0.32
N SER A 163 -36.84 -7.21 -0.91
CA SER A 163 -38.27 -7.07 -1.25
C SER A 163 -38.67 -8.04 -2.37
N LEU A 164 -37.92 -8.06 -3.47
CA LEU A 164 -38.19 -8.95 -4.61
C LEU A 164 -38.21 -10.43 -4.17
N HIS A 165 -37.27 -10.83 -3.32
CA HIS A 165 -37.22 -12.19 -2.80
C HIS A 165 -38.43 -12.53 -1.89
N ASN A 166 -38.98 -11.55 -1.20
CA ASN A 166 -40.20 -11.73 -0.40
C ASN A 166 -41.45 -11.82 -1.29
N ASP A 167 -41.48 -11.08 -2.40
CA ASP A 167 -42.56 -11.15 -3.38
C ASP A 167 -42.58 -12.51 -4.11
N ASP A 168 -41.41 -13.03 -4.50
CA ASP A 168 -41.28 -14.36 -5.10
C ASP A 168 -41.81 -15.46 -4.17
N LYS A 169 -41.47 -15.39 -2.88
CA LYS A 169 -41.99 -16.32 -1.86
C LYS A 169 -43.50 -16.24 -1.73
N ARG A 170 -44.08 -15.03 -1.80
CA ARG A 170 -45.54 -14.84 -1.74
C ARG A 170 -46.24 -15.41 -2.97
N VAL A 171 -45.69 -15.22 -4.16
CA VAL A 171 -46.23 -15.78 -5.41
C VAL A 171 -46.18 -17.31 -5.35
N ILE A 172 -45.04 -17.89 -4.94
CA ILE A 172 -44.90 -19.35 -4.81
C ILE A 172 -45.89 -19.92 -3.80
N LEU A 173 -46.03 -19.30 -2.62
CA LEU A 173 -47.01 -19.74 -1.61
C LEU A 173 -48.45 -19.65 -2.12
N SER A 174 -48.79 -18.60 -2.87
CA SER A 174 -50.12 -18.46 -3.48
C SER A 174 -50.40 -19.54 -4.52
N LEU A 175 -49.41 -19.90 -5.35
CA LEU A 175 -49.55 -20.96 -6.36
C LEU A 175 -49.70 -22.33 -5.71
N VAL A 176 -48.93 -22.62 -4.65
CA VAL A 176 -49.05 -23.87 -3.88
C VAL A 176 -50.43 -23.97 -3.24
N TYR A 177 -50.93 -22.89 -2.63
CA TYR A 177 -52.26 -22.87 -2.02
C TYR A 177 -53.36 -23.11 -3.05
N GLN A 178 -53.23 -22.50 -4.24
CA GLN A 178 -54.18 -22.69 -5.33
C GLN A 178 -54.21 -24.14 -5.83
N LEU A 179 -53.05 -24.80 -5.97
CA LEU A 179 -52.96 -26.20 -6.39
C LEU A 179 -53.59 -27.17 -5.39
N ILE A 180 -53.48 -26.88 -4.08
CA ILE A 180 -54.10 -27.68 -3.02
C ILE A 180 -55.63 -27.58 -3.05
N GLN A 181 -56.20 -26.43 -3.43
CA GLN A 181 -57.65 -26.23 -3.49
C GLN A 181 -58.31 -26.88 -4.74
N PHE A 182 -57.52 -27.27 -5.74
CA PHE A 182 -57.99 -27.93 -6.96
C PHE A 182 -57.72 -29.45 -7.00
N SER A 183 -57.31 -30.06 -5.88
CA SER A 183 -57.17 -31.50 -5.69
C SER A 183 -58.23 -32.02 -4.73
#